data_AF-A0A974HBL0-F1
#
_entry.id   AF-A0A974HBL0-F1
#
_cell.length_a   1.000
_cell.length_b   1.000
_cell.length_c   1.000
_cell.angle_alpha   90.00
_cell.angle_beta   90.00
_cell.angle_gamma   90.00
#
_symmetry.space_group_name_H-M   'P 1'
#
loop_
_entity.id
_entity.type
_entity.pdbx_description
1 polymer ?
#
loop_
_entity_poly.entity_id
_entity_poly.type
_entity_poly.pdbx_seq_one_letter_code
_entity_poly.pdbx_strand_id
1 'polypeptide(L)'
;EINDAEIVELVHSALGRITVIRQIFPSLKDNSVRCLRNNHRIPSLACDPQEGYLQMLQVSNLYLYDSVLMLANAFHRKLEDRKWHSMASLNCMRKSTKPWNGGRSMLDTIKKGRITGLTGIMEFKEDGTNPHVQFEILGTSYSETFGKDVRRALKIICIIAACINDGKSECGREDSKSSSIFRTVPN
;
A
#
# COMPACT_ATOMS: atom_id res chain seq x y z
N GLU A 1 13.97 -3.20 -0.43
CA GLU A 1 12.75 -4.02 -0.34
C GLU A 1 13.13 -5.44 -0.71
N ILE A 2 12.48 -6.45 -0.13
CA ILE A 2 12.84 -7.86 -0.37
C ILE A 2 11.71 -8.59 -1.13
N ASN A 3 12.03 -9.11 -2.31
CA ASN A 3 11.09 -9.84 -3.15
C ASN A 3 11.04 -11.34 -2.80
N ASP A 4 10.15 -12.09 -3.44
CA ASP A 4 9.96 -13.53 -3.14
C ASP A 4 11.20 -14.38 -3.43
N ALA A 5 11.93 -14.07 -4.52
CA ALA A 5 13.12 -14.81 -4.90
C ALA A 5 14.25 -14.61 -3.88
N GLU A 6 14.46 -13.36 -3.45
CA GLU A 6 15.43 -13.01 -2.42
C GLU A 6 15.09 -13.63 -1.06
N ILE A 7 13.80 -13.76 -0.72
CA ILE A 7 13.38 -14.45 0.51
C ILE A 7 13.72 -15.94 0.43
N VAL A 8 13.46 -16.59 -0.69
CA VAL A 8 13.80 -18.01 -0.87
C VAL A 8 15.31 -18.22 -0.76
N GLU A 9 16.11 -17.37 -1.39
CA GLU A 9 17.58 -17.41 -1.29
C GLU A 9 18.08 -17.17 0.14
N LEU A 10 17.51 -16.17 0.83
CA LEU A 10 17.81 -15.87 2.23
C LEU A 10 17.50 -17.07 3.13
N VAL A 11 16.36 -17.73 2.91
CA VAL A 11 15.92 -18.89 3.68
C VAL A 11 16.81 -20.10 3.46
N HIS A 12 17.25 -20.31 2.22
CA HIS A 12 18.18 -21.40 1.90
C HIS A 12 19.56 -21.18 2.52
N SER A 13 20.09 -19.95 2.44
CA SER A 13 21.44 -19.61 2.89
C SER A 13 21.58 -19.47 4.41
N ALA A 14 20.58 -18.98 5.13
CA ALA A 14 20.76 -18.69 6.55
C ALA A 14 20.71 -19.94 7.44
N LEU A 15 21.52 -19.93 8.51
CA LEU A 15 21.48 -20.94 9.56
C LEU A 15 20.49 -20.51 10.64
N GLY A 16 19.50 -21.35 10.96
CA GLY A 16 18.52 -21.11 12.02
C GLY A 16 17.16 -20.59 11.53
N ARG A 17 16.35 -20.06 12.46
CA ARG A 17 15.01 -19.55 12.17
C ARG A 17 15.08 -18.13 11.60
N ILE A 18 14.47 -17.90 10.45
CA ILE A 18 14.28 -16.57 9.86
C ILE A 18 12.82 -16.19 9.99
N THR A 19 12.57 -14.92 10.32
CA THR A 19 11.26 -14.29 10.20
C THR A 19 11.42 -13.03 9.33
N VAL A 20 10.63 -12.94 8.26
CA VAL A 20 10.58 -11.79 7.36
C VAL A 20 9.25 -11.07 7.59
N ILE A 21 9.33 -9.76 7.85
CA ILE A 21 8.16 -8.88 7.94
C ILE A 21 8.31 -7.87 6.81
N ARG A 22 7.32 -7.82 5.91
CA ARG A 22 7.33 -6.86 4.79
C ARG A 22 5.95 -6.31 4.52
N GLN A 23 5.92 -5.10 3.96
CA GLN A 23 4.69 -4.49 3.48
C GLN A 23 4.15 -5.29 2.28
N ILE A 24 2.83 -5.43 2.23
CA ILE A 24 2.11 -6.03 1.11
C ILE A 24 1.04 -5.08 0.61
N PHE A 25 0.69 -5.22 -0.67
CA PHE A 25 -0.44 -4.52 -1.27
C PHE A 25 -1.54 -5.52 -1.57
N PRO A 26 -2.81 -5.18 -1.28
CA PRO A 26 -3.92 -6.07 -1.56
C PRO A 26 -4.07 -6.26 -3.07
N SER A 27 -3.69 -7.43 -3.57
CA SER A 27 -3.90 -7.79 -4.97
C SER A 27 -5.35 -8.22 -5.20
N LEU A 28 -5.95 -7.72 -6.29
CA LEU A 28 -7.22 -8.28 -6.75
C LEU A 28 -6.95 -9.70 -7.24
N LYS A 29 -7.75 -10.66 -6.73
CA LYS A 29 -7.63 -12.09 -7.03
C LYS A 29 -7.97 -12.42 -8.48
N ASP A 30 -8.75 -11.58 -9.15
CA ASP A 30 -9.22 -11.82 -10.51
C ASP A 30 -8.28 -11.19 -11.54
N ASN A 31 -7.71 -12.01 -12.43
CA ASN A 31 -6.81 -11.58 -13.50
C ASN A 31 -7.50 -10.60 -14.48
N SER A 32 -8.81 -10.75 -14.71
CA SER A 32 -9.55 -9.89 -15.66
C SER A 32 -9.76 -8.46 -15.17
N VAL A 33 -9.75 -8.26 -13.85
CA VAL A 33 -9.96 -6.95 -13.19
C VAL A 33 -8.66 -6.42 -12.58
N ARG A 34 -7.55 -7.18 -12.62
CA ARG A 34 -6.29 -6.79 -11.96
C ARG A 34 -5.71 -5.47 -12.48
N CYS A 35 -5.89 -5.18 -13.76
CA CYS A 35 -5.41 -3.96 -14.41
C CYS A 35 -6.52 -2.93 -14.67
N LEU A 36 -7.73 -3.12 -14.13
CA LEU A 36 -8.84 -2.20 -14.27
C LEU A 36 -9.32 -1.72 -12.89
N ARG A 37 -9.51 -0.41 -12.72
CA ARG A 37 -10.02 0.20 -11.48
C ARG A 37 -11.11 1.19 -11.83
N ASN A 38 -12.39 0.85 -11.61
CA ASN A 38 -13.51 1.76 -11.89
C ASN A 38 -13.40 2.39 -13.30
N ASN A 39 -13.21 1.55 -14.33
CA ASN A 39 -12.97 1.92 -15.73
C ASN A 39 -11.63 2.61 -16.06
N HIS A 40 -10.78 2.90 -15.06
CA HIS A 40 -9.39 3.33 -15.28
C HIS A 40 -8.52 2.11 -15.63
N ARG A 41 -7.91 2.12 -16.81
CA ARG A 41 -7.03 1.05 -17.28
C ARG A 41 -5.58 1.35 -16.87
N ILE A 42 -5.02 0.47 -16.05
CA ILE A 42 -3.62 0.51 -15.61
C ILE A 42 -2.76 -0.20 -16.67
N PRO A 43 -1.58 0.34 -17.03
CA PRO A 43 -0.63 -0.35 -17.92
C PRO A 43 -0.26 -1.72 -17.37
N SER A 44 -0.29 -2.77 -18.22
CA SER A 44 -0.05 -4.17 -17.82
C SER A 44 1.28 -4.34 -17.10
N LEU A 45 2.33 -3.66 -17.56
CA LEU A 45 3.65 -3.63 -16.92
C LEU A 45 3.61 -3.31 -15.41
N ALA A 46 2.66 -2.48 -14.98
CA ALA A 46 2.52 -2.02 -13.60
C ALA A 46 1.43 -2.76 -12.80
N CYS A 47 0.76 -3.78 -13.35
CA CYS A 47 -0.33 -4.50 -12.68
C CYS A 47 -0.35 -6.01 -12.97
N ASP A 48 0.35 -6.50 -13.98
CA ASP A 48 0.46 -7.92 -14.30
C ASP A 48 1.76 -8.52 -13.73
N PRO A 49 1.67 -9.48 -12.78
CA PRO A 49 2.86 -10.11 -12.20
C PRO A 49 3.60 -11.01 -13.18
N GLN A 50 3.00 -11.40 -14.31
CA GLN A 50 3.64 -12.25 -15.31
C GLN A 50 4.72 -11.51 -16.11
N GLU A 51 4.64 -10.19 -16.22
CA GLU A 51 5.65 -9.40 -16.95
C GLU A 51 6.97 -9.24 -16.17
N GLY A 52 7.04 -9.72 -14.92
CA GLY A 52 8.24 -9.68 -14.07
C GLY A 52 8.63 -8.28 -13.58
N TYR A 53 8.28 -7.21 -14.30
CA TYR A 53 8.57 -5.83 -13.92
C TYR A 53 7.93 -5.43 -12.60
N LEU A 54 6.72 -5.95 -12.31
CA LEU A 54 6.06 -5.74 -11.02
C LEU A 54 6.93 -6.15 -9.83
N GLN A 55 7.75 -7.18 -9.97
CA GLN A 55 8.62 -7.69 -8.91
C GLN A 55 9.86 -6.81 -8.68
N MET A 56 10.18 -5.94 -9.66
CA MET A 56 11.28 -5.00 -9.62
C MET A 56 10.85 -3.58 -9.21
N LEU A 57 9.54 -3.31 -9.15
CA LEU A 57 9.02 -2.01 -8.77
C LEU A 57 9.24 -1.75 -7.28
N GLN A 58 9.85 -0.60 -6.99
CA GLN A 58 9.96 -0.09 -5.64
C GLN A 58 8.57 0.31 -5.10
N VAL A 59 8.34 0.19 -3.79
CA VAL A 59 7.11 0.64 -3.12
C VAL A 59 6.80 2.11 -3.43
N SER A 60 7.82 2.96 -3.50
CA SER A 60 7.71 4.36 -3.86
C SER A 60 7.02 4.58 -5.23
N ASN A 61 7.28 3.71 -6.21
CA ASN A 61 6.70 3.80 -7.54
C ASN A 61 5.19 3.50 -7.52
N LEU A 62 4.76 2.56 -6.66
CA LEU A 62 3.34 2.23 -6.49
C LEU A 62 2.58 3.41 -5.89
N TYR A 63 3.14 4.04 -4.85
CA TYR A 63 2.55 5.26 -4.27
C TYR A 63 2.61 6.46 -5.23
N LEU A 64 3.65 6.57 -6.07
CA LEU A 64 3.74 7.63 -7.08
C LEU A 64 2.60 7.51 -8.10
N TYR A 65 2.34 6.29 -8.59
CA TYR A 65 1.23 6.02 -9.50
C TYR A 65 -0.11 6.45 -8.89
N ASP A 66 -0.37 5.99 -7.66
CA ASP A 66 -1.59 6.29 -6.95
C ASP A 66 -1.73 7.78 -6.65
N SER A 67 -0.62 8.48 -6.36
CA SER A 67 -0.60 9.93 -6.14
C SER A 67 -1.04 10.71 -7.37
N VAL A 68 -0.57 10.32 -8.57
CA VAL A 68 -1.00 10.94 -9.83
C VAL A 68 -2.48 10.64 -10.09
N LEU A 69 -2.93 9.42 -9.85
CA LEU A 69 -4.34 9.04 -9.98
C LEU A 69 -5.25 9.84 -9.03
N MET A 70 -4.80 10.10 -7.79
CA MET A 70 -5.51 10.95 -6.83
C MET A 70 -5.61 12.40 -7.31
N LEU A 71 -4.52 12.97 -7.82
CA LEU A 71 -4.50 14.33 -8.37
C LEU A 71 -5.45 14.46 -9.56
N ALA A 72 -5.45 13.50 -10.49
CA ALA A 72 -6.35 13.48 -11.63
C ALA A 72 -7.82 13.48 -11.19
N ASN A 73 -8.18 12.66 -10.20
CA ASN A 73 -9.53 12.64 -9.63
C ASN A 73 -9.89 13.98 -8.95
N ALA A 74 -8.95 14.60 -8.23
CA ALA A 74 -9.19 15.89 -7.59
C ALA A 74 -9.41 17.02 -8.61
N PHE A 75 -8.63 17.04 -9.70
CA PHE A 75 -8.80 17.99 -10.79
C PHE A 75 -10.13 17.81 -11.50
N HIS A 76 -10.48 16.56 -11.82
CA HIS A 76 -11.76 16.23 -12.45
C HIS A 76 -12.95 16.73 -11.61
N ARG A 77 -12.99 16.43 -10.31
CA ARG A 77 -14.03 16.92 -9.39
C ARG A 77 -14.10 18.44 -9.35
N LYS A 78 -12.95 19.15 -9.30
CA LYS A 78 -12.94 20.62 -9.29
C LYS A 78 -13.51 21.24 -10.55
N LEU A 79 -13.27 20.62 -11.71
CA LEU A 79 -13.79 21.05 -12.99
C LEU A 79 -15.31 20.79 -13.07
N GLU A 80 -15.78 19.61 -12.67
CA GLU A 80 -17.20 19.28 -12.64
C GLU A 80 -18.00 20.20 -11.69
N ASP A 81 -17.47 20.45 -10.50
CA ASP A 81 -18.07 21.36 -9.51
C ASP A 81 -18.03 22.84 -9.92
N ARG A 82 -17.35 23.18 -11.03
CA ARG A 82 -17.08 24.58 -11.46
C ARG A 82 -16.37 25.41 -10.39
N LYS A 83 -15.54 24.77 -9.56
CA LYS A 83 -14.75 25.40 -8.47
C LYS A 83 -13.26 25.48 -8.81
N TRP A 84 -12.94 25.47 -10.10
CA TRP A 84 -11.56 25.54 -10.58
C TRP A 84 -10.95 26.90 -10.30
N HIS A 85 -9.72 26.90 -9.78
CA HIS A 85 -8.88 28.07 -9.69
C HIS A 85 -7.65 27.85 -10.58
N SER A 86 -7.40 28.76 -11.51
CA SER A 86 -6.25 28.68 -12.40
C SER A 86 -4.93 28.66 -11.63
N MET A 87 -3.94 27.97 -12.19
CA MET A 87 -2.56 28.02 -11.71
C MET A 87 -2.01 29.45 -11.78
N ALA A 88 -1.09 29.78 -10.88
CA ALA A 88 -0.43 31.07 -10.84
C ALA A 88 1.09 30.87 -10.88
N SER A 89 1.80 31.73 -11.61
CA SER A 89 3.25 31.82 -11.51
C SER A 89 3.62 32.50 -10.20
N LEU A 90 4.35 31.79 -9.34
CA LEU A 90 4.75 32.27 -8.01
C LEU A 90 6.24 32.60 -7.99
N ASN A 91 6.63 33.50 -7.09
CA ASN A 91 8.03 33.84 -6.84
C ASN A 91 8.43 33.39 -5.43
N CYS A 92 9.61 32.80 -5.26
CA CYS A 92 10.15 32.44 -3.96
C CYS A 92 10.97 33.58 -3.35
N MET A 93 11.07 33.60 -2.01
CA MET A 93 12.02 34.44 -1.25
C MET A 93 11.92 35.96 -1.45
N ARG A 94 10.74 36.48 -1.81
CA ARG A 94 10.47 37.93 -1.86
C ARG A 94 9.51 38.33 -0.74
N LYS A 95 9.72 39.51 -0.15
CA LYS A 95 8.82 40.06 0.88
C LYS A 95 7.37 40.24 0.40
N SER A 96 7.16 40.44 -0.91
CA SER A 96 5.85 40.59 -1.54
C SER A 96 5.26 39.29 -2.10
N THR A 97 5.90 38.15 -1.89
CA THR A 97 5.40 36.85 -2.36
C THR A 97 4.02 36.57 -1.76
N LYS A 98 3.05 36.32 -2.63
CA LYS A 98 1.71 35.85 -2.25
C LYS A 98 1.56 34.36 -2.59
N PRO A 99 0.84 33.59 -1.77
CA PRO A 99 0.57 32.18 -2.06
C PRO A 99 -0.38 32.04 -3.25
N TRP A 100 -0.49 30.83 -3.80
CA TRP A 100 -1.52 30.54 -4.78
C TRP A 100 -2.92 30.61 -4.15
N ASN A 101 -3.76 31.51 -4.66
CA ASN A 101 -5.13 31.73 -4.16
C ASN A 101 -5.98 30.44 -4.14
N GLY A 102 -5.78 29.56 -5.13
CA GLY A 102 -6.49 28.28 -5.22
C GLY A 102 -5.93 27.17 -4.32
N GLY A 103 -4.78 27.40 -3.68
CA GLY A 103 -4.02 26.36 -2.99
C GLY A 103 -4.79 25.67 -1.86
N ARG A 104 -5.48 26.46 -1.02
CA ARG A 104 -6.28 25.89 0.08
C ARG A 104 -7.43 25.02 -0.41
N SER A 105 -8.21 25.57 -1.36
CA SER A 105 -9.35 24.87 -1.95
C SER A 105 -8.91 23.57 -2.66
N MET A 106 -7.76 23.59 -3.35
CA MET A 106 -7.20 22.40 -3.99
C MET A 106 -6.74 21.36 -2.97
N LEU A 107 -5.97 21.78 -1.95
CA LEU A 107 -5.51 20.90 -0.88
C LEU A 107 -6.69 20.21 -0.18
N ASP A 108 -7.75 20.94 0.14
CA ASP A 108 -8.94 20.38 0.79
C ASP A 108 -9.66 19.35 -0.10
N THR A 109 -9.59 19.50 -1.43
CA THR A 109 -10.18 18.53 -2.38
C THR A 109 -9.33 17.27 -2.50
N ILE A 110 -8.01 17.41 -2.56
CA ILE A 110 -7.07 16.27 -2.58
C ILE A 110 -7.18 15.48 -1.28
N LYS A 111 -7.22 16.16 -0.13
CA LYS A 111 -7.29 15.53 1.20
C LYS A 111 -8.59 14.73 1.41
N LYS A 112 -9.71 15.19 0.84
CA LYS A 112 -10.99 14.45 0.83
C LYS A 112 -11.07 13.41 -0.30
N GLY A 113 -10.02 13.28 -1.10
CA GLY A 113 -9.92 12.31 -2.17
C GLY A 113 -9.79 10.89 -1.62
N ARG A 114 -10.40 9.96 -2.34
CA ARG A 114 -10.32 8.52 -2.08
C ARG A 114 -10.25 7.81 -3.42
N ILE A 115 -9.22 6.99 -3.62
CA ILE A 115 -9.03 6.20 -4.83
C ILE A 115 -8.79 4.73 -4.51
N THR A 116 -8.88 3.88 -5.54
CA THR A 116 -8.42 2.49 -5.50
C THR A 116 -7.40 2.29 -6.61
N GLY A 117 -6.14 2.09 -6.23
CA GLY A 117 -4.99 2.04 -7.13
C GLY A 117 -4.18 0.76 -7.02
N LEU A 118 -2.86 0.88 -7.16
CA LEU A 118 -1.88 -0.20 -7.03
C LEU A 118 -1.61 -0.55 -5.56
N THR A 119 -1.67 0.44 -4.66
CA THR A 119 -1.45 0.24 -3.22
C THR A 119 -2.70 -0.22 -2.46
N GLY A 120 -3.82 -0.40 -3.17
CA GLY A 120 -5.13 -0.66 -2.59
C GLY A 120 -5.94 0.62 -2.48
N ILE A 121 -6.55 0.85 -1.31
CA ILE A 121 -7.27 2.10 -1.04
C ILE A 121 -6.25 3.15 -0.61
N MET A 122 -6.30 4.33 -1.22
CA MET A 122 -5.55 5.49 -0.77
C MET A 122 -6.51 6.64 -0.48
N GLU A 123 -6.42 7.18 0.73
CA GLU A 123 -7.18 8.33 1.23
C GLU A 123 -6.38 9.02 2.34
N PHE A 124 -6.81 10.19 2.78
CA PHE A 124 -6.11 10.94 3.82
C PHE A 124 -7.01 11.19 5.03
N LYS A 125 -6.43 10.99 6.23
CA LYS A 125 -7.04 11.39 7.51
C LYS A 125 -7.03 12.90 7.70
N GLU A 126 -7.62 13.35 8.81
CA GLU A 126 -7.58 14.76 9.22
C GLU A 126 -6.17 15.30 9.47
N ASP A 127 -5.20 14.46 9.80
CA ASP A 127 -3.79 14.85 9.92
C ASP A 127 -3.04 14.84 8.56
N GLY A 128 -3.69 14.40 7.48
CA GLY A 128 -3.10 14.29 6.15
C GLY A 128 -2.32 13.00 5.90
N THR A 129 -2.40 12.01 6.79
CA THR A 129 -1.73 10.71 6.63
C THR A 129 -2.61 9.70 5.90
N ASN A 130 -1.97 8.76 5.19
CA ASN A 130 -2.66 7.60 4.62
C ASN A 130 -2.78 6.49 5.70
N PRO A 131 -4.01 6.09 6.10
CA PRO A 131 -4.20 5.03 7.11
C PRO A 131 -3.81 3.62 6.64
N HIS A 132 -3.75 3.40 5.32
CA HIS A 132 -3.76 2.07 4.74
C HIS A 132 -2.35 1.52 4.58
N VAL A 133 -2.01 0.57 5.45
CA VAL A 133 -0.79 -0.23 5.36
C VAL A 133 -1.11 -1.66 5.80
N GLN A 134 -0.55 -2.64 5.08
CA GLN A 134 -0.67 -4.05 5.42
C GLN A 134 0.71 -4.68 5.41
N PHE A 135 0.93 -5.59 6.35
CA PHE A 135 2.17 -6.37 6.44
C PHE A 135 1.84 -7.86 6.35
N GLU A 136 2.77 -8.63 5.78
CA GLU A 136 2.79 -10.07 5.98
C GLU A 136 4.02 -10.49 6.78
N ILE A 137 3.86 -11.62 7.47
CA ILE A 137 4.91 -12.23 8.28
C ILE A 137 5.15 -13.63 7.75
N LEU A 138 6.35 -13.84 7.22
CA LEU A 138 6.84 -15.12 6.74
C LEU A 138 7.87 -15.66 7.74
N GLY A 139 7.85 -16.95 7.99
CA GLY A 139 8.79 -17.62 8.88
C GLY A 139 9.26 -18.93 8.29
N THR A 140 10.48 -19.34 8.63
CA THR A 140 10.98 -20.65 8.24
C THR A 140 10.43 -21.74 9.16
N SER A 141 9.96 -22.82 8.57
CA SER A 141 9.66 -24.07 9.27
C SER A 141 10.69 -25.12 8.89
N TYR A 142 11.27 -25.76 9.90
CA TYR A 142 12.11 -26.94 9.72
C TYR A 142 11.22 -28.18 9.88
N SER A 143 11.22 -29.06 8.89
CA SER A 143 10.72 -30.42 9.07
C SER A 143 11.83 -31.41 8.73
N GLU A 144 11.92 -32.49 9.51
CA GLU A 144 12.94 -33.53 9.35
C GLU A 144 12.80 -34.30 8.03
N THR A 145 11.64 -34.25 7.36
CA THR A 145 11.35 -35.01 6.14
C THR A 145 11.31 -34.20 4.84
N PHE A 146 11.12 -32.86 4.89
CA PHE A 146 10.96 -32.02 3.67
C PHE A 146 11.98 -30.89 3.52
N GLY A 147 13.00 -30.80 4.37
CA GLY A 147 13.97 -29.69 4.33
C GLY A 147 13.41 -28.37 4.88
N LYS A 148 14.09 -27.25 4.60
CA LYS A 148 13.66 -25.90 5.04
C LYS A 148 12.56 -25.38 4.10
N ASP A 149 11.46 -24.90 4.67
CA ASP A 149 10.30 -24.36 3.93
C ASP A 149 9.90 -22.98 4.50
N VAL A 150 9.25 -22.14 3.69
CA VAL A 150 8.76 -20.80 4.06
C VAL A 150 7.25 -20.84 4.23
N ARG A 151 6.77 -20.48 5.42
CA ARG A 151 5.33 -20.47 5.74
C ARG A 151 4.91 -19.16 6.40
N ARG A 152 3.63 -18.82 6.27
CA ARG A 152 3.05 -17.69 7.02
C ARG A 152 3.05 -17.99 8.51
N ALA A 153 3.66 -17.11 9.30
CA ALA A 153 3.93 -17.34 10.72
C ALA A 153 2.75 -16.88 11.62
N LEU A 154 1.68 -17.68 11.66
CA LEU A 154 0.44 -17.36 12.40
C LEU A 154 0.64 -17.09 13.91
N LYS A 155 1.62 -17.74 14.56
CA LYS A 155 1.88 -17.55 16.01
C LYS A 155 2.54 -16.20 16.34
N ILE A 156 3.41 -15.69 15.47
CA ILE A 156 4.10 -14.41 15.67
C ILE A 156 3.12 -13.25 15.42
N ILE A 157 2.19 -13.44 14.48
CA ILE A 157 1.10 -12.49 14.19
C ILE A 157 0.34 -12.13 15.48
N CYS A 158 -0.09 -13.08 16.30
CA CYS A 158 -0.84 -12.74 17.51
C CYS A 158 0.01 -11.96 18.54
N ILE A 159 1.32 -12.24 18.63
CA ILE A 159 2.22 -11.55 19.57
C ILE A 159 2.43 -10.09 19.13
N ILE A 160 2.70 -9.86 17.84
CA ILE A 160 2.89 -8.50 17.32
C ILE A 160 1.59 -7.70 17.39
N ALA A 161 0.43 -8.33 17.14
CA ALA A 161 -0.87 -7.68 17.33
C ALA A 161 -1.08 -7.21 18.77
N ALA A 162 -0.71 -8.06 19.74
CA ALA A 162 -0.79 -7.73 21.15
C ALA A 162 0.20 -6.61 21.52
N CYS A 163 1.40 -6.60 20.95
CA CYS A 163 2.39 -5.55 21.19
C CYS A 163 2.01 -4.20 20.56
N ILE A 164 1.36 -4.18 19.39
CA ILE A 164 0.96 -2.94 18.71
C ILE A 164 -0.29 -2.33 19.37
N ASN A 165 -1.21 -3.14 19.86
CA ASN A 165 -2.50 -2.68 20.42
C ASN A 165 -2.51 -2.65 21.96
N ASP A 166 -1.36 -2.47 22.63
CA ASP A 166 -1.24 -2.43 24.09
C ASP A 166 -2.03 -3.56 24.81
N GLY A 167 -1.94 -4.78 24.28
CA GLY A 167 -2.55 -5.98 24.88
C GLY A 167 -4.03 -6.20 24.59
N LYS A 168 -4.69 -5.43 23.71
CA LYS A 168 -6.15 -5.52 23.46
C LYS A 168 -6.60 -6.39 22.27
N SER A 169 -5.72 -7.15 21.63
CA SER A 169 -6.10 -7.90 20.41
C SER A 169 -6.59 -9.33 20.68
N GLU A 170 -7.83 -9.65 20.30
CA GLU A 170 -8.29 -11.04 20.14
C GLU A 170 -7.85 -11.57 18.77
N CYS A 171 -7.04 -12.63 18.76
CA CYS A 171 -6.58 -13.29 17.54
C CYS A 171 -7.64 -14.32 17.09
N GLY A 172 -8.59 -13.88 16.27
CA GLY A 172 -9.65 -14.75 15.73
C GLY A 172 -9.09 -15.86 14.84
N ARG A 173 -9.55 -17.09 15.07
CA ARG A 173 -9.28 -18.26 14.21
C ARG A 173 -10.26 -18.22 13.03
N GLU A 174 -9.86 -17.65 11.89
CA GLU A 174 -10.55 -17.96 10.63
C GLU A 174 -9.92 -19.23 10.05
N ASP A 175 -10.56 -20.36 10.34
CA ASP A 175 -10.21 -21.64 9.74
C ASP A 175 -10.44 -21.59 8.22
N SER A 176 -9.50 -22.19 7.50
CA SER A 176 -9.47 -22.49 6.05
C SER A 176 -9.00 -21.38 5.07
N LYS A 177 -7.73 -21.52 4.65
CA LYS A 177 -7.13 -21.03 3.38
C LYS A 177 -7.05 -19.53 3.08
N SER A 178 -7.51 -18.62 3.93
CA SER A 178 -7.33 -17.17 3.69
C SER A 178 -6.24 -16.54 4.55
N SER A 179 -5.51 -15.63 3.93
CA SER A 179 -4.48 -14.75 4.48
C SER A 179 -4.79 -14.16 5.85
N SER A 180 -3.89 -14.33 6.80
CA SER A 180 -3.82 -13.48 8.00
C SER A 180 -3.30 -12.10 7.60
N ILE A 181 -4.23 -11.16 7.42
CA ILE A 181 -3.98 -9.75 7.08
C ILE A 181 -4.05 -8.93 8.37
N PHE A 182 -2.99 -8.23 8.72
CA PHE A 182 -3.06 -7.16 9.72
C PHE A 182 -3.79 -5.96 9.14
N ARG A 183 -4.93 -5.60 9.73
CA ARG A 183 -5.55 -4.29 9.56
C ARG A 183 -5.31 -3.50 10.83
N THR A 184 -4.73 -2.30 10.70
CA THR A 184 -4.77 -1.30 11.76
C THR A 184 -6.23 -0.90 11.96
N VAL A 185 -6.82 -1.30 13.08
CA VAL A 185 -8.13 -0.77 13.52
C VAL A 185 -7.81 0.52 14.28
N PRO A 186 -8.27 1.70 13.82
CA PRO A 186 -8.04 2.93 14.55
C PRO A 186 -8.94 3.00 15.79
N ASN A 187 -8.44 3.62 16.86
CA ASN A 187 -9.25 4.14 17.97
C ASN A 187 -10.30 5.13 17.49
#